data_AF-A0A1F5G426-F1
#
_entry.id   AF-A0A1F5G426-F1
#
_cell.length_a   1.000
_cell.length_b   1.000
_cell.length_c   1.000
_cell.angle_alpha   90.00
_cell.angle_beta   90.00
_cell.angle_gamma   90.00
#
_symmetry.space_group_name_H-M   'P 1'
#
loop_
_entity.id
_entity.type
_entity.pdbx_description
1 polymer ?
#
loop_
_entity_poly.entity_id
_entity_poly.type
_entity_poly.pdbx_seq_one_letter_code
_entity_poly.pdbx_strand_id
1 'polypeptide(L)' 'MRYTQEGREAKNMKMLIIIILVILGLYWLIDHTAPLPLNHEQFGLYQHGVHRIVGVVFLVAAGLVWWMWKAKKTE' A
#
# COMPACT_ATOMS: atom_id res chain seq x y z
N MET A 1 -25.11 -16.15 14.42
CA MET A 1 -24.11 -15.06 14.63
C MET A 1 -22.76 -15.27 13.92
N ARG A 2 -22.59 -16.25 13.01
CA ARG A 2 -21.35 -16.44 12.21
C ARG A 2 -21.23 -15.43 11.05
N TYR A 3 -22.34 -15.13 10.39
CA TYR A 3 -22.44 -14.22 9.24
C TYR A 3 -21.93 -12.80 9.50
N THR A 4 -22.10 -12.28 10.71
CA THR A 4 -21.67 -10.91 11.05
C THR A 4 -20.18 -10.81 11.35
N GLN A 5 -19.53 -11.93 11.70
CA GLN A 5 -18.08 -11.99 11.95
C GLN A 5 -17.32 -12.03 10.62
N GLU A 6 -17.74 -12.87 9.67
CA GLU A 6 -17.08 -12.98 8.35
C GLU A 6 -17.08 -11.65 7.57
N GLY A 7 -18.20 -10.92 7.60
CA GLY A 7 -18.27 -9.59 6.98
C GLY A 7 -17.36 -8.55 7.65
N ARG A 8 -17.13 -8.68 8.96
CA ARG A 8 -16.24 -7.81 9.74
C ARG A 8 -14.77 -8.13 9.45
N GLU A 9 -14.39 -9.40 9.46
CA GLU A 9 -13.05 -9.87 9.11
C GLU A 9 -12.67 -9.43 7.69
N ALA A 10 -13.57 -9.61 6.72
CA ALA A 10 -13.32 -9.16 5.35
C ALA A 10 -13.15 -7.63 5.24
N LYS A 11 -13.89 -6.84 6.03
CA LYS A 11 -13.72 -5.38 6.09
C LYS A 11 -12.38 -5.00 6.70
N ASN A 12 -11.99 -5.66 7.78
CA ASN A 12 -10.73 -5.40 8.48
C ASN A 12 -9.53 -5.76 7.61
N MET A 13 -9.55 -6.91 6.95
CA MET A 13 -8.51 -7.35 6.02
C MET A 13 -8.33 -6.35 4.86
N LYS A 14 -9.43 -5.87 4.27
CA LYS A 14 -9.37 -4.88 3.18
C LYS A 14 -8.78 -3.55 3.63
N MET A 15 -9.14 -3.09 4.83
CA MET A 15 -8.57 -1.87 5.41
C MET A 15 -7.08 -2.04 5.69
N LEU A 16 -6.68 -3.20 6.18
CA LEU A 16 -5.28 -3.55 6.44
C LEU A 16 -4.46 -3.58 5.15
N ILE A 17 -4.99 -4.12 4.04
CA ILE A 17 -4.34 -4.08 2.72
C ILE A 17 -4.10 -2.62 2.28
N ILE A 18 -5.12 -1.76 2.38
CA ILE A 18 -4.99 -0.34 2.00
C ILE A 18 -3.91 0.34 2.85
N ILE A 19 -3.91 0.13 4.17
CA ILE A 19 -2.92 0.70 5.09
C ILE A 19 -1.51 0.25 4.72
N ILE A 20 -1.31 -1.05 4.45
CA ILE A 20 0.00 -1.59 4.05
C ILE A 20 0.46 -0.94 2.74
N LEU A 21 -0.41 -0.84 1.73
CA LEU A 21 -0.06 -0.21 0.45
C LEU A 21 0.33 1.26 0.63
N VAL A 22 -0.36 1.99 1.51
CA VAL A 22 -0.03 3.39 1.82
C VAL A 22 1.33 3.49 2.52
N ILE A 23 1.57 2.66 3.55
CA ILE A 23 2.83 2.66 4.29
C ILE A 23 4.00 2.33 3.36
N LEU A 24 3.85 1.29 2.52
CA LEU A 24 4.86 0.92 1.53
C LEU A 24 5.07 2.04 0.50
N GLY A 25 3.99 2.64 -0.01
CA GLY A 25 4.09 3.75 -0.96
C GLY A 25 4.85 4.95 -0.39
N LEU A 26 4.55 5.34 0.86
CA LEU A 26 5.25 6.42 1.55
C LEU A 26 6.70 6.06 1.87
N TYR A 27 6.95 4.84 2.31
CA TYR A 27 8.29 4.33 2.57
C TYR A 27 9.18 4.43 1.32
N TRP A 28 8.61 4.10 0.16
CA TRP A 28 9.27 4.20 -1.14
C TRP A 28 9.34 5.62 -1.73
N LEU A 29 8.73 6.62 -1.09
CA LEU A 29 8.89 8.02 -1.48
C LEU A 29 9.96 8.73 -0.66
N ILE A 30 10.23 8.22 0.53
CA ILE A 30 11.27 8.75 1.41
C ILE A 30 12.60 8.15 0.98
N ASP A 31 13.58 9.03 0.78
CA ASP A 31 14.94 8.58 0.49
C ASP A 31 15.53 7.96 1.76
N HIS A 32 15.71 6.64 1.75
CA HIS A 32 16.15 5.88 2.91
C HIS A 32 17.43 5.09 2.59
N THR A 33 18.45 5.28 3.41
CA THR A 33 19.75 4.60 3.35
C THR A 33 19.85 3.51 4.42
N ALA A 34 20.94 2.74 4.43
CA ALA A 34 21.28 1.90 5.58
C ALA A 34 21.23 2.73 6.90
N PRO A 35 20.71 2.19 8.02
CA PRO A 35 20.37 0.78 8.28
C PRO A 35 18.91 0.39 7.98
N LEU A 36 18.15 1.23 7.28
CA LEU A 36 16.74 0.92 6.99
C LEU A 36 16.64 -0.27 6.00
N PRO A 37 15.73 -1.23 6.25
CA PRO A 37 15.60 -2.43 5.40
C PRO A 37 15.06 -2.06 4.02
N LEU A 38 15.38 -2.84 2.98
CA LEU A 38 14.93 -2.58 1.62
C LEU A 38 15.40 -1.23 1.03
N ASN A 39 16.55 -0.74 1.48
CA ASN A 39 17.12 0.51 0.99
C ASN A 39 17.66 0.39 -0.46
N HIS A 40 17.92 1.54 -1.08
CA HIS A 40 18.34 1.64 -2.47
C HIS A 40 19.69 0.96 -2.76
N GLU A 41 20.58 0.85 -1.77
CA GLU A 41 21.88 0.20 -1.92
C GLU A 41 21.74 -1.33 -2.08
N GLN A 42 20.74 -1.94 -1.44
CA GLN A 42 20.51 -3.39 -1.49
C GLN A 42 19.97 -3.88 -2.83
N PHE A 43 19.29 -3.02 -3.59
CA PHE A 43 18.66 -3.38 -4.87
C PHE A 43 19.37 -2.77 -6.08
N GLY A 44 20.51 -2.10 -5.89
CA GLY A 44 21.21 -1.38 -6.96
C GLY A 44 20.37 -0.24 -7.57
N LEU A 45 19.35 0.23 -6.83
CA LEU A 45 18.42 1.28 -7.26
C LEU A 45 19.00 2.66 -6.93
N TYR A 46 20.20 2.95 -7.43
CA TYR A 46 20.83 4.27 -7.28
C TYR A 46 20.08 5.38 -8.05
N GLN A 47 19.10 5.01 -8.87
CA GLN A 47 18.24 5.96 -9.56
C GLN A 47 17.03 6.30 -8.69
N HIS A 48 17.12 7.42 -7.96
CA HIS A 48 16.03 7.98 -7.15
C HIS A 48 14.70 8.14 -7.92
N GLY A 49 14.74 8.21 -9.25
CA GLY A 49 13.54 8.25 -10.09
C GLY A 49 12.70 6.98 -10.04
N VAL A 50 13.32 5.79 -10.11
CA VAL A 50 12.60 4.50 -10.09
C VAL A 50 11.88 4.31 -8.76
N HIS A 51 12.56 4.66 -7.67
CA HIS A 51 12.03 4.53 -6.32
C HIS A 51 10.74 5.36 -6.13
N ARG A 52 10.77 6.63 -6.57
CA ARG A 52 9.60 7.51 -6.53
C ARG A 52 8.44 6.98 -7.37
N ILE A 53 8.73 6.43 -8.57
CA ILE A 53 7.70 5.83 -9.43
C ILE A 53 7.03 4.66 -8.72
N VAL A 54 7.82 3.75 -8.11
CA VAL A 54 7.28 2.61 -7.37
C VAL A 54 6.42 3.07 -6.19
N GLY A 55 6.87 4.06 -5.42
CA GLY A 55 6.08 4.65 -4.33
C GLY A 55 4.74 5.24 -4.81
N VAL A 56 4.75 6.00 -5.92
CA VAL A 56 3.52 6.53 -6.54
C VAL A 56 2.59 5.40 -6.98
N VAL A 57 3.11 4.33 -7.59
CA VAL A 57 2.29 3.18 -8.03
C VAL A 57 1.58 2.53 -6.84
N PHE A 58 2.24 2.36 -5.70
CA PHE A 58 1.61 1.82 -4.50
C PHE A 58 0.49 2.72 -3.96
N LEU A 59 0.69 4.05 -3.97
CA LEU A 59 -0.35 4.99 -3.53
C LEU A 59 -1.55 5.02 -4.48
N VAL A 60 -1.31 4.99 -5.80
CA VAL A 60 -2.38 4.89 -6.80
C VAL A 60 -3.14 3.57 -6.64
N ALA A 61 -2.44 2.44 -6.45
CA ALA A 61 -3.07 1.16 -6.20
C ALA A 61 -3.93 1.18 -4.93
N ALA A 62 -3.44 1.77 -3.83
CA ALA A 62 -4.22 1.95 -2.61
C ALA A 62 -5.51 2.76 -2.86
N GLY A 63 -5.40 3.86 -3.60
CA GLY A 63 -6.54 4.70 -4.00
C GLY A 63 -7.55 3.96 -4.87
N LEU A 64 -7.08 3.18 -5.86
CA LEU A 64 -7.93 2.37 -6.72
C LEU A 64 -8.66 1.28 -5.95
N VAL A 65 -7.97 0.54 -5.08
CA VAL A 65 -8.58 -0.47 -4.21
C VAL A 65 -9.65 0.14 -3.32
N TRP A 66 -9.38 1.32 -2.74
CA TRP A 66 -10.37 2.04 -1.94
C TRP A 66 -11.58 2.50 -2.76
N TRP A 67 -11.36 3.08 -3.95
CA TRP A 67 -12.44 3.52 -4.84
C TRP A 67 -13.33 2.35 -5.22
N MET A 68 -12.77 1.28 -5.81
CA MET A 68 -13.54 0.11 -6.23
C MET A 68 -14.40 -0.46 -5.08
N TRP A 69 -13.88 -0.40 -3.86
CA TRP A 69 -14.63 -0.83 -2.69
C TRP A 69 -15.74 0.14 -2.29
N LYS A 70 -15.51 1.46 -2.36
CA LYS A 70 -16.56 2.45 -2.11
C LYS A 70 -17.69 2.31 -3.13
N ALA A 71 -17.36 2.11 -4.41
CA ALA A 71 -18.33 1.92 -5.48
C ALA A 71 -19.25 0.70 -5.22
N LYS A 72 -18.68 -0.42 -4.74
CA LYS A 72 -19.45 -1.62 -4.35
C LYS A 72 -20.37 -1.44 -3.14
N LYS A 73 -20.23 -0.37 -2.34
CA LYS A 73 -21.14 -0.08 -1.21
C LYS A 73 -22.35 0.77 -1.62
N THR A 74 -22.31 1.37 -2.80
CA THR A 74 -23.35 2.27 -3.33
C THR A 74 -24.31 1.58 -4.30
N GLU A 75 -24.05 0.31 -4.62
CA GLU A 75 -24.99 -0.61 -5.30
C GLU A 75 -25.73 -1.47 -4.25
#